data_AF-A0A1F5AEK4-F1
#
_entry.id   AF-A0A1F5AEK4-F1
#
_cell.length_a   1.000
_cell.length_b   1.000
_cell.length_c   1.000
_cell.angle_alpha   90.00
_cell.angle_beta   90.00
_cell.angle_gamma   90.00
#
_symmetry.space_group_name_H-M   'P 1'
#
loop_
_entity.id
_entity.type
_entity.pdbx_description
1 polymer ?
#
loop_
_entity_poly.entity_id
_entity_poly.type
_entity_poly.pdbx_seq_one_letter_code
_entity_poly.pdbx_strand_id
1 'polypeptide(L)'
;MGANEVVIEPLPNLEIQKDLIVDLKPFWDAYRKVEPFLQAPGDVPEKGHVVAEKDMEKVFQYITCILCACCYSACPVATRDGRYVGPAALAKLYRFTLDPRDRRPFSALERVDGPDGVWGCDTVFRCNDICPKDVRPADGIEGLRRKIIAGKTKRLFRRKP
;
A
#
# COMPACT_ATOMS: atom_id res chain seq x y z
N MET A 1 -33.19 14.21 -13.09
CA MET A 1 -32.45 14.59 -14.31
C MET A 1 -31.56 13.40 -14.63
N GLY A 2 -31.95 12.43 -15.45
CA GLY A 2 -32.29 12.59 -16.87
C GLY A 2 -31.03 12.39 -17.72
N ALA A 3 -30.35 11.24 -17.62
CA ALA A 3 -29.21 10.93 -18.48
C ALA A 3 -29.23 9.43 -18.84
N ASN A 4 -29.62 9.13 -20.07
CA ASN A 4 -29.36 7.84 -20.73
C ASN A 4 -27.94 7.81 -21.35
N GLU A 5 -27.08 8.74 -20.96
CA GLU A 5 -25.72 8.91 -21.46
C GLU A 5 -24.73 8.45 -20.39
N VAL A 6 -23.81 7.56 -20.78
CA VAL A 6 -22.72 7.08 -19.93
C VAL A 6 -21.42 7.66 -20.47
N VAL A 7 -20.78 8.52 -19.68
CA VAL A 7 -19.47 9.08 -20.00
C VAL A 7 -18.39 8.11 -19.53
N ILE A 8 -17.48 7.74 -20.45
CA ILE A 8 -16.33 6.88 -20.17
C ILE A 8 -15.05 7.67 -20.45
N GLU A 9 -14.22 7.80 -19.42
CA GLU A 9 -12.96 8.54 -19.46
C GLU A 9 -11.81 7.67 -18.90
N PRO A 10 -10.56 7.97 -19.28
CA PRO A 10 -9.39 7.29 -18.72
C PRO A 10 -9.32 7.48 -17.19
N LEU A 11 -8.50 6.66 -16.53
CA LEU A 11 -8.25 6.82 -15.10
C LEU A 11 -7.78 8.27 -14.84
N PRO A 12 -8.39 8.98 -13.88
CA PRO A 12 -8.01 10.35 -13.59
C PRO A 12 -6.55 10.40 -13.13
N ASN A 13 -5.95 11.59 -13.11
CA ASN A 13 -4.70 11.82 -12.39
C ASN A 13 -3.48 11.02 -12.95
N LEU A 14 -3.61 10.43 -14.13
CA LEU A 14 -2.54 9.74 -14.84
C LEU A 14 -2.43 10.33 -16.24
N GLU A 15 -1.22 10.35 -16.79
CA GLU A 15 -0.97 10.88 -18.13
C GLU A 15 -1.67 9.99 -19.17
N ILE A 16 -2.53 10.59 -19.99
CA ILE A 16 -3.24 9.89 -21.06
C ILE A 16 -2.28 9.66 -22.22
N GLN A 17 -2.06 8.39 -22.57
CA GLN A 17 -1.22 8.01 -23.70
C GLN A 17 -2.03 8.03 -25.00
N LYS A 18 -3.21 7.38 -24.99
CA LYS A 18 -4.14 7.34 -26.12
C LYS A 18 -5.49 6.78 -25.67
N ASP A 19 -6.58 7.40 -26.08
CA ASP A 19 -7.95 6.97 -25.76
C ASP A 19 -8.14 6.76 -24.24
N LEU A 20 -8.39 5.51 -23.80
CA LEU A 20 -8.55 5.13 -22.39
C LEU A 20 -7.25 4.58 -21.75
N ILE A 21 -6.13 4.62 -22.48
CA ILE A 21 -4.82 4.12 -22.02
C ILE A 21 -4.08 5.26 -21.31
N VAL A 22 -3.61 4.98 -20.10
CA VAL A 22 -2.82 5.89 -19.27
C VAL A 22 -1.43 5.34 -18.96
N ASP A 23 -0.48 6.22 -18.67
CA ASP A 23 0.83 5.80 -18.18
C ASP A 23 0.77 5.33 -16.72
N LEU A 24 1.04 4.04 -16.52
CA LEU A 24 1.11 3.42 -15.18
C LEU A 24 2.54 3.34 -14.64
N LYS A 25 3.53 3.90 -15.31
CA LYS A 25 4.92 3.90 -14.84
C LYS A 25 5.06 4.48 -13.42
N PRO A 26 4.44 5.62 -13.05
CA PRO A 26 4.52 6.15 -11.68
C PRO A 26 3.96 5.18 -10.63
N PHE A 27 2.84 4.52 -10.94
CA PHE A 27 2.24 3.50 -10.09
C PHE A 27 3.18 2.31 -9.88
N TRP A 28 3.76 1.77 -10.95
CA TRP A 28 4.67 0.63 -10.86
C TRP A 28 5.98 0.96 -10.17
N ASP A 29 6.54 2.14 -10.41
CA ASP A 29 7.75 2.60 -9.74
C ASP A 29 7.52 2.72 -8.23
N ALA A 30 6.39 3.30 -7.82
CA ALA A 30 6.00 3.36 -6.42
C ALA A 30 5.75 1.97 -5.79
N TYR A 31 5.12 1.06 -6.53
CA TYR A 31 4.89 -0.31 -6.09
C TYR A 31 6.19 -1.09 -5.90
N ARG A 32 7.19 -0.90 -6.77
CA ARG A 32 8.51 -1.55 -6.63
C ARG A 32 9.30 -1.00 -5.45
N LYS A 33 9.20 0.32 -5.16
CA LYS A 33 9.90 0.97 -4.03
C LYS A 33 9.61 0.31 -2.68
N VAL A 34 8.45 -0.33 -2.50
CA VAL A 34 8.08 -0.97 -1.22
C VAL A 34 8.59 -2.41 -1.08
N GLU A 35 9.30 -2.95 -2.06
CA GLU A 35 9.76 -4.36 -2.10
C GLU A 35 8.60 -5.32 -1.81
N PRO A 36 7.65 -5.46 -2.75
CA PRO A 36 6.38 -6.15 -2.53
C PRO A 36 6.52 -7.68 -2.63
N PHE A 37 7.55 -8.24 -2.01
CA PHE A 37 7.84 -9.67 -1.91
C PHE A 37 8.10 -10.06 -0.46
N LEU A 38 7.95 -11.36 -0.17
CA LEU A 38 8.15 -11.91 1.16
C LEU A 38 9.63 -11.88 1.52
N GLN A 39 9.96 -11.32 2.70
CA GLN A 39 11.33 -11.35 3.25
C GLN A 39 11.40 -12.38 4.38
N ALA A 40 11.56 -13.66 4.05
CA ALA A 40 11.69 -14.73 5.04
C ALA A 40 13.18 -15.02 5.34
N PRO A 41 13.56 -15.32 6.59
CA PRO A 41 14.91 -15.73 6.93
C PRO A 41 15.12 -17.22 6.66
N GLY A 42 16.31 -17.59 6.20
CA GLY A 42 16.72 -18.98 6.07
C GLY A 42 16.02 -19.75 4.94
N ASP A 43 16.21 -21.06 4.95
CA ASP A 43 15.67 -21.96 3.92
C ASP A 43 14.17 -22.17 4.09
N VAL A 44 13.46 -22.25 2.96
CA VAL A 44 12.04 -22.58 2.93
C VAL A 44 11.88 -24.07 3.22
N PRO A 45 11.08 -24.49 4.22
CA PRO A 45 10.83 -25.90 4.48
C PRO A 45 10.25 -26.60 3.25
N GLU A 46 10.58 -27.87 3.03
CA GLU A 46 10.10 -28.64 1.86
C GLU A 46 8.57 -28.67 1.76
N LYS A 47 7.86 -28.69 2.91
CA LYS A 47 6.39 -28.66 3.00
C LYS A 47 5.79 -27.25 3.05
N GLY A 48 6.62 -26.21 2.94
CA GLY A 48 6.23 -24.81 3.12
C GLY A 48 6.07 -24.38 4.57
N HIS A 49 5.84 -23.08 4.77
CA HIS A 49 5.58 -22.51 6.09
C HIS A 49 4.13 -22.74 6.52
N VAL A 50 3.93 -23.26 7.73
CA VAL A 50 2.61 -23.32 8.37
C VAL A 50 2.24 -21.94 8.91
N VAL A 51 1.06 -21.44 8.56
CA VAL A 51 0.52 -20.17 9.07
C VAL A 51 -0.84 -20.44 9.69
N ALA A 52 -1.08 -19.90 10.89
CA ALA A 52 -2.37 -20.01 11.55
C ALA A 52 -3.45 -19.24 10.78
N GLU A 53 -4.66 -19.78 10.73
CA GLU A 53 -5.82 -19.19 10.03
C GLU A 53 -6.06 -17.73 10.46
N LYS A 54 -6.08 -17.46 11.78
CA LYS A 54 -6.23 -16.11 12.36
C LYS A 54 -5.21 -15.08 11.86
N ASP A 55 -4.01 -15.53 11.46
CA ASP A 55 -2.97 -14.64 10.95
C ASP A 55 -3.15 -14.46 9.44
N MET A 56 -3.57 -15.50 8.72
CA MET A 56 -3.94 -15.41 7.30
C MET A 56 -5.14 -14.49 7.06
N GLU A 57 -6.16 -14.48 7.92
CA GLU A 57 -7.32 -13.60 7.82
C GLU A 57 -6.91 -12.12 7.75
N LYS A 58 -5.94 -11.70 8.57
CA LYS A 58 -5.42 -10.31 8.59
C LYS A 58 -4.74 -9.95 7.27
N VAL A 59 -4.05 -10.91 6.66
CA VAL A 59 -3.32 -10.73 5.40
C VAL A 59 -4.29 -10.75 4.22
N PHE A 60 -5.36 -11.55 4.28
CA PHE A 60 -6.32 -11.78 3.20
C PHE A 60 -6.97 -10.49 2.70
N GLN A 61 -7.35 -9.59 3.63
CA GLN A 61 -7.86 -8.24 3.35
C GLN A 61 -7.06 -7.47 2.29
N TYR A 62 -5.73 -7.65 2.28
CA TYR A 62 -4.83 -6.92 1.38
C TYR A 62 -4.29 -7.76 0.21
N ILE A 63 -4.48 -9.08 0.23
CA ILE A 63 -4.07 -9.97 -0.87
C ILE A 63 -5.00 -9.80 -2.08
N THR A 64 -6.27 -9.45 -1.87
CA THR A 64 -7.28 -9.30 -2.92
C THR A 64 -7.06 -8.10 -3.86
N CYS A 65 -6.03 -7.28 -3.61
CA CYS A 65 -5.65 -6.19 -4.49
C CYS A 65 -5.22 -6.71 -5.87
N ILE A 66 -5.94 -6.30 -6.91
CA ILE A 66 -5.69 -6.66 -8.32
C ILE A 66 -4.77 -5.68 -9.06
N LEU A 67 -4.15 -4.72 -8.35
CA LEU A 67 -3.22 -3.72 -8.93
C LEU A 67 -3.83 -2.89 -10.08
N CYS A 68 -5.13 -2.61 -10.03
CA CYS A 68 -5.85 -1.85 -11.07
C CYS A 68 -5.60 -0.32 -11.06
N ALA A 69 -4.78 0.18 -10.13
CA ALA A 69 -4.49 1.60 -9.93
C ALA A 69 -5.69 2.54 -9.60
N CYS A 70 -6.95 2.07 -9.48
CA CYS A 70 -8.10 2.93 -9.15
C CYS A 70 -7.91 3.77 -7.88
N CYS A 71 -7.29 3.20 -6.84
CA CYS A 71 -7.02 3.93 -5.61
C CYS A 71 -5.91 4.98 -5.78
N TYR A 72 -4.95 4.73 -6.66
CA TYR A 72 -3.85 5.64 -6.97
C TYR A 72 -4.37 6.83 -7.79
N SER A 73 -5.11 6.56 -8.86
CA SER A 73 -5.75 7.59 -9.70
C SER A 73 -6.76 8.44 -8.92
N ALA A 74 -7.55 7.84 -8.03
CA ALA A 74 -8.52 8.62 -7.25
C ALA A 74 -7.88 9.46 -6.13
N CYS A 75 -6.61 9.24 -5.78
CA CYS A 75 -5.96 9.91 -4.65
C CYS A 75 -5.50 11.33 -5.02
N PRO A 76 -5.98 12.39 -4.35
CA PRO A 76 -5.56 13.76 -4.66
C PRO A 76 -4.13 14.07 -4.24
N VAL A 77 -3.51 13.23 -3.39
CA VAL A 77 -2.12 13.40 -2.95
C VAL A 77 -1.14 12.81 -3.97
N ALA A 78 -1.49 11.68 -4.59
CA ALA A 78 -0.62 10.96 -5.51
C ALA A 78 -0.18 11.80 -6.72
N THR A 79 -0.95 12.84 -7.06
CA THR A 79 -0.69 13.74 -8.20
C THR A 79 -0.20 15.13 -7.85
N ARG A 80 0.02 15.45 -6.58
CA ARG A 80 0.50 16.80 -6.20
C ARG A 80 1.89 17.09 -6.76
N ASP A 81 2.83 16.19 -6.51
CA ASP A 81 4.23 16.34 -6.89
C ASP A 81 4.86 15.05 -7.44
N GLY A 82 4.06 13.97 -7.58
CA GLY A 82 4.51 12.67 -8.09
C GLY A 82 5.47 11.90 -7.19
N ARG A 83 5.77 12.40 -5.98
CA ARG A 83 6.72 11.75 -5.07
C ARG A 83 6.04 10.78 -4.11
N TYR A 84 4.76 11.01 -3.81
CA TYR A 84 3.99 10.17 -2.90
C TYR A 84 3.90 8.71 -3.38
N VAL A 85 4.26 7.77 -2.50
CA VAL A 85 4.27 6.32 -2.77
C VAL A 85 2.88 5.78 -3.12
N GLY A 86 1.81 6.44 -2.66
CA GLY A 86 0.46 6.11 -3.06
C GLY A 86 -0.18 4.95 -2.28
N PRO A 87 -1.52 4.87 -2.32
CA PRO A 87 -2.28 3.96 -1.46
C PRO A 87 -2.05 2.47 -1.73
N ALA A 88 -1.95 2.07 -3.00
CA ALA A 88 -1.77 0.66 -3.35
C ALA A 88 -0.44 0.09 -2.82
N ALA A 89 0.65 0.82 -3.02
CA ALA A 89 1.99 0.41 -2.59
C ALA A 89 2.10 0.36 -1.06
N LEU A 90 1.59 1.38 -0.36
CA LEU A 90 1.57 1.41 1.11
C LEU A 90 0.69 0.29 1.69
N ALA A 91 -0.50 0.03 1.14
CA ALA A 91 -1.33 -1.08 1.56
C ALA A 91 -0.65 -2.44 1.31
N LYS A 92 0.06 -2.59 0.19
CA LYS A 92 0.86 -3.79 -0.10
C LYS A 92 2.01 -3.96 0.88
N LEU A 93 2.70 -2.89 1.27
CA LEU A 93 3.72 -2.96 2.31
C LEU A 93 3.09 -3.41 3.64
N TYR A 94 1.96 -2.83 4.02
CA TYR A 94 1.26 -3.20 5.24
C TYR A 94 0.87 -4.69 5.25
N ARG A 95 0.37 -5.22 4.12
CA ARG A 95 0.10 -6.65 3.93
C ARG A 95 1.26 -7.53 4.38
N PHE A 96 2.49 -7.17 3.98
CA PHE A 96 3.67 -7.95 4.37
C PHE A 96 4.01 -7.77 5.85
N THR A 97 3.81 -6.59 6.43
CA THR A 97 4.01 -6.40 7.87
C THR A 97 3.02 -7.16 8.76
N LEU A 98 1.95 -7.71 8.18
CA LEU A 98 0.97 -8.57 8.85
C LEU A 98 1.28 -10.07 8.64
N ASP A 99 2.07 -10.43 7.63
CA ASP A 99 2.38 -11.81 7.30
C ASP A 99 3.44 -12.35 8.29
N PRO A 100 3.13 -13.38 9.10
CA PRO A 100 4.05 -13.88 10.14
C PRO A 100 5.32 -14.53 9.55
N ARG A 101 5.32 -14.85 8.25
CA ARG A 101 6.49 -15.35 7.53
C ARG A 101 7.46 -14.22 7.16
N ASP A 102 6.98 -12.98 7.14
CA ASP A 102 7.80 -11.83 6.77
C ASP A 102 8.57 -11.33 7.99
N ARG A 103 9.90 -11.28 7.86
CA ARG A 103 10.85 -10.83 8.88
C ARG A 103 11.63 -9.61 8.41
N ARG A 104 11.06 -8.79 7.53
CA ARG A 104 11.68 -7.53 7.12
C ARG A 104 12.05 -6.71 8.37
N PRO A 105 13.28 -6.16 8.43
CA PRO A 105 13.71 -5.38 9.57
C PRO A 105 12.87 -4.10 9.69
N PHE A 106 12.82 -3.50 10.88
CA PHE A 106 12.14 -2.22 11.06
C PHE A 106 12.69 -1.12 10.14
N SER A 107 13.99 -1.16 9.81
CA SER A 107 14.61 -0.25 8.85
C SER A 107 14.01 -0.35 7.43
N ALA A 108 13.37 -1.46 7.06
CA ALA A 108 12.64 -1.56 5.81
C ALA A 108 11.42 -0.63 5.75
N LEU A 109 10.91 -0.17 6.89
CA LEU A 109 9.83 0.82 6.95
C LEU A 109 10.34 2.27 6.86
N GLU A 110 11.64 2.51 7.09
CA GLU A 110 12.23 3.86 7.04
C GLU A 110 12.09 4.47 5.63
N ARG A 111 12.07 3.64 4.58
CA ARG A 111 11.87 4.08 3.19
C ARG A 111 10.50 4.72 2.91
N VAL A 112 9.50 4.46 3.75
CA VAL A 112 8.16 5.05 3.67
C VAL A 112 7.84 5.93 4.87
N ASP A 113 8.80 6.15 5.77
CA ASP A 113 8.64 6.95 6.99
C ASP A 113 9.01 8.42 6.70
N GLY A 114 8.26 9.03 5.79
CA GLY A 114 8.48 10.41 5.35
C GLY A 114 7.23 11.04 4.72
N PRO A 115 7.31 12.32 4.32
CA PRO A 115 6.22 13.04 3.65
C PRO A 115 5.84 12.39 2.31
N ASP A 116 6.81 11.80 1.62
CA ASP A 116 6.57 11.08 0.36
C ASP A 116 6.03 9.65 0.63
N GLY A 117 6.05 9.19 1.88
CA GLY A 117 5.56 7.88 2.32
C GLY A 117 4.28 8.00 3.15
N VAL A 118 4.17 7.26 4.26
CA VAL A 118 2.92 7.16 5.04
C VAL A 118 2.40 8.51 5.56
N TRP A 119 3.26 9.52 5.74
CA TRP A 119 2.88 10.82 6.28
C TRP A 119 2.34 11.79 5.22
N GLY A 120 2.46 11.46 3.93
CA GLY A 120 1.82 12.22 2.86
C GLY A 120 0.31 11.99 2.75
N CYS A 121 -0.22 10.92 3.35
CA CYS A 121 -1.65 10.63 3.29
C CYS A 121 -2.48 11.65 4.09
N ASP A 122 -3.32 12.42 3.41
CA ASP A 122 -4.25 13.37 4.04
C ASP A 122 -5.51 12.72 4.62
N THR A 123 -5.61 11.39 4.63
CA THR A 123 -6.76 10.65 5.20
C THR A 123 -8.12 11.08 4.60
N VAL A 124 -8.15 11.29 3.28
CA VAL A 124 -9.39 11.63 2.54
C VAL A 124 -10.26 10.38 2.27
N PHE A 125 -9.73 9.17 2.50
CA PHE A 125 -10.42 7.87 2.36
C PHE A 125 -10.98 7.48 0.98
N ARG A 126 -10.92 8.35 -0.03
CA ARG A 126 -11.36 8.05 -1.40
C ARG A 126 -10.78 6.76 -2.01
N CYS A 127 -9.57 6.37 -1.61
CA CYS A 127 -8.95 5.11 -2.04
C CYS A 127 -9.67 3.85 -1.52
N ASN A 128 -10.38 3.94 -0.39
CA ASN A 128 -11.24 2.88 0.11
C ASN A 128 -12.53 2.83 -0.70
N ASP A 129 -13.20 3.98 -0.87
CA ASP A 129 -14.51 4.08 -1.53
C ASP A 129 -14.50 3.57 -2.98
N ILE A 130 -13.42 3.86 -3.71
CA ILE A 130 -13.29 3.48 -5.12
C ILE A 130 -12.78 2.05 -5.33
N CYS A 131 -12.36 1.36 -4.27
CA CYS A 131 -11.69 0.06 -4.43
C CYS A 131 -12.69 -1.02 -4.86
N PRO A 132 -12.56 -1.61 -6.07
CA PRO A 132 -13.53 -2.61 -6.54
C PRO A 132 -13.43 -3.95 -5.80
N LYS A 133 -12.41 -4.10 -4.95
CA LYS A 133 -12.11 -5.32 -4.18
C LYS A 133 -12.22 -5.11 -2.68
N ASP A 134 -12.65 -3.92 -2.25
CA ASP A 134 -12.74 -3.51 -0.85
C ASP A 134 -11.46 -3.83 -0.05
N VAL A 135 -10.28 -3.50 -0.62
CA VAL A 135 -8.96 -3.74 0.01
C VAL A 135 -8.72 -2.81 1.20
N ARG A 136 -9.40 -1.66 1.21
CA ARG A 136 -9.28 -0.58 2.20
C ARG A 136 -7.85 -0.04 2.40
N PRO A 137 -7.20 0.54 1.36
CA PRO A 137 -5.82 1.01 1.45
C PRO A 137 -5.53 2.04 2.54
N ALA A 138 -6.45 2.96 2.83
CA ALA A 138 -6.25 3.99 3.87
C ALA A 138 -6.06 3.35 5.26
N ASP A 139 -6.80 2.30 5.56
CA ASP A 139 -6.73 1.58 6.83
C ASP A 139 -5.36 0.91 6.99
N GLY A 140 -4.81 0.39 5.89
CA GLY A 140 -3.45 -0.15 5.85
C GLY A 140 -2.37 0.92 6.05
N ILE A 141 -2.56 2.11 5.48
CA ILE A 141 -1.66 3.26 5.71
C ILE A 141 -1.65 3.65 7.19
N GLU A 142 -2.83 3.76 7.82
CA GLU A 142 -2.94 4.02 9.26
C GLU A 142 -2.29 2.90 10.10
N GLY A 143 -2.44 1.65 9.67
CA GLY A 143 -1.75 0.52 10.26
C GLY A 143 -0.22 0.64 10.21
N LEU A 144 0.33 1.11 9.08
CA LEU A 144 1.77 1.38 8.95
C LEU A 144 2.21 2.53 9.85
N ARG A 145 1.46 3.64 9.91
CA ARG A 145 1.76 4.75 10.83
C ARG A 145 1.88 4.27 12.26
N ARG A 146 0.93 3.47 12.74
CA ARG A 146 0.96 2.86 14.08
C ARG A 146 2.19 1.96 14.28
N LYS A 147 2.54 1.11 13.30
CA LYS A 147 3.73 0.25 13.37
C LYS A 147 5.02 1.06 13.43
N ILE A 148 5.14 2.13 12.64
CA ILE A 148 6.29 3.03 12.63
C ILE A 148 6.44 3.73 13.98
N ILE A 149 5.36 4.33 14.50
CA ILE A 149 5.37 4.97 15.82
C ILE A 149 5.77 3.96 16.90
N ALA A 150 5.13 2.79 16.95
CA ALA A 150 5.43 1.77 17.95
C ALA A 150 6.90 1.30 17.89
N GLY A 151 7.47 1.15 16.69
CA GLY A 151 8.88 0.78 16.51
C GLY A 151 9.85 1.88 16.96
N LYS A 152 9.56 3.14 16.63
CA LYS A 152 10.34 4.30 17.12
C LYS A 152 10.32 4.39 18.65
N THR A 153 9.13 4.28 19.25
CA THR A 153 8.94 4.30 20.70
C THR A 153 9.74 3.19 21.37
N LYS A 154 9.67 1.94 20.87
CA LYS A 154 10.48 0.83 21.39
C LYS A 154 11.99 1.11 21.31
N ARG A 155 12.49 1.65 20.20
CA ARG A 155 13.92 2.01 20.04
C ARG A 155 14.36 3.11 21.00
N LEU A 156 13.50 4.10 21.25
CA LEU A 156 13.77 5.19 22.19
C LEU A 156 13.91 4.66 23.63
N PHE A 157 13.01 3.79 24.06
CA PHE A 157 13.06 3.21 25.40
C PHE A 157 14.12 2.10 25.56
N ARG A 158 14.49 1.37 24.50
CA ARG A 158 15.63 0.40 24.53
C ARG A 158 17.01 1.07 24.59
N ARG A 159 17.10 2.35 24.28
CA ARG A 159 18.33 3.14 24.27
C ARG A 159 18.57 3.94 25.56
N LYS A 160 17.66 3.88 26.54
CA LYS A 160 17.95 4.43 27.86
C LYS A 160 18.91 3.48 28.59
N PRO A 161 20.03 4.00 29.15
CA PRO A 161 20.95 3.21 29.96
C PRO A 161 20.27 2.66 31.22
#